data_AF-A0A7J0CRI3-F1
#
_entry.id   AF-A0A7J0CRI3-F1
#
_cell.length_a   1.000
_cell.length_b   1.000
_cell.length_c   1.000
_cell.angle_alpha   90.00
_cell.angle_beta   90.00
_cell.angle_gamma   90.00
#
_symmetry.space_group_name_H-M   'P 1'
#
loop_
_entity.id
_entity.type
_entity.pdbx_description
1 polymer ?
#
loop_
_entity_poly.entity_id
_entity_poly.type
_entity_poly.pdbx_seq_one_letter_code
_entity_poly.pdbx_strand_id
1 'polypeptide(L)'
;MTTALTVGATTRTDARASYSNYGPLVDLFAPGSDITAGWATSDTATYTGNGTSFAAPHVAGSAAVYLTNHPGASPAAVGTALVNGATNNVLSGIGTGSPNKLLRLVP
;
A
#
# COMPACT_ATOMS: atom_id res chain seq x y z
N MET A 1 12.17 12.95 -2.50
CA MET A 1 11.23 12.00 -1.90
C MET A 1 11.13 12.30 -0.42
N THR A 2 9.92 12.14 0.14
CA THR A 2 9.67 12.13 1.58
C THR A 2 10.44 10.96 2.23
N THR A 3 10.66 11.04 3.54
CA THR A 3 11.41 10.02 4.31
C THR A 3 10.62 8.75 4.59
N ALA A 4 9.32 8.71 4.26
CA ALA A 4 8.42 7.58 4.44
C ALA A 4 7.47 7.43 3.24
N LEU A 5 7.01 6.21 2.99
CA LEU A 5 5.94 5.91 2.03
C LEU A 5 4.57 6.08 2.70
N THR A 6 3.77 7.02 2.20
CA THR A 6 2.40 7.27 2.64
C THR A 6 1.43 6.47 1.77
N VAL A 7 0.63 5.61 2.42
CA VAL A 7 -0.17 4.59 1.74
C VAL A 7 -1.66 4.87 1.89
N GLY A 8 -2.34 5.08 0.75
CA GLY A 8 -3.80 5.14 0.68
C GLY A 8 -4.43 3.74 0.62
N ALA A 9 -5.72 3.63 0.97
CA ALA A 9 -6.47 2.38 0.94
C ALA A 9 -7.39 2.28 -0.28
N THR A 10 -7.45 1.09 -0.87
CA THR A 10 -8.36 0.72 -1.95
C THR A 10 -9.26 -0.44 -1.53
N THR A 11 -10.37 -0.56 -2.24
CA THR A 11 -11.29 -1.69 -2.16
C THR A 11 -10.96 -2.71 -3.25
N ARG A 12 -11.61 -3.88 -3.21
CA ARG A 12 -11.45 -4.95 -4.22
C ARG A 12 -11.87 -4.56 -5.65
N THR A 13 -12.57 -3.43 -5.83
CA THR A 13 -13.03 -2.94 -7.13
C THR A 13 -12.15 -1.82 -7.69
N ASP A 14 -10.92 -1.72 -7.20
CA ASP A 14 -9.95 -0.66 -7.55
C ASP A 14 -10.47 0.76 -7.30
N ALA A 15 -11.49 0.92 -6.45
CA ALA A 15 -11.91 2.22 -5.95
C ALA A 15 -11.12 2.60 -4.69
N ARG A 16 -10.75 3.87 -4.55
CA ARG A 16 -10.28 4.42 -3.25
C ARG A 16 -11.35 4.13 -2.20
N ALA A 17 -10.93 3.57 -1.07
CA ALA A 17 -11.84 3.34 0.04
C ALA A 17 -12.38 4.68 0.56
N SER A 18 -13.67 4.76 0.89
CA SER A 18 -14.35 6.01 1.25
C SER A 18 -13.66 6.77 2.39
N TYR A 19 -13.09 6.04 3.36
CA TYR A 19 -12.35 6.55 4.51
C TYR A 19 -10.88 6.92 4.24
N SER A 20 -10.31 6.54 3.09
CA SER A 20 -8.90 6.78 2.82
C SER A 20 -8.65 8.27 2.61
N ASN A 21 -7.63 8.83 3.26
CA ASN A 21 -7.10 10.12 2.82
C ASN A 21 -6.57 10.05 1.39
N TYR A 22 -6.43 11.23 0.78
CA TYR A 22 -6.00 11.43 -0.60
C TYR A 22 -5.21 12.74 -0.74
N GLY A 23 -4.58 12.95 -1.89
CA GLY A 23 -3.84 14.16 -2.22
C GLY A 23 -2.38 13.90 -2.56
N PRO A 24 -1.61 14.97 -2.84
CA PRO A 24 -0.25 14.87 -3.38
C PRO A 24 0.78 14.31 -2.39
N LEU A 25 0.40 14.12 -1.12
CA LEU A 25 1.25 13.51 -0.10
C LEU A 25 1.06 11.98 0.00
N VAL A 26 0.09 11.40 -0.70
CA VAL A 26 0.00 9.94 -0.86
C VAL A 26 1.01 9.53 -1.93
N ASP A 27 1.81 8.50 -1.66
CA ASP A 27 2.81 7.99 -2.62
C ASP A 27 2.21 6.91 -3.53
N LEU A 28 1.38 6.04 -2.95
CA LEU A 28 0.67 4.97 -3.65
C LEU A 28 -0.52 4.46 -2.81
N PHE A 29 -1.36 3.63 -3.43
CA PHE A 29 -2.44 2.93 -2.77
C PHE A 29 -2.18 1.42 -2.72
N ALA A 30 -2.78 0.76 -1.73
CA ALA A 30 -2.78 -0.69 -1.60
C ALA A 30 -4.15 -1.19 -1.07
N PRO A 31 -4.44 -2.51 -1.13
CA PRO A 31 -5.67 -3.07 -0.59
C PRO A 31 -5.81 -2.76 0.90
N GLY A 32 -6.92 -2.14 1.30
CA GLY A 32 -7.14 -1.73 2.69
C GLY A 32 -8.56 -1.93 3.20
N SER A 33 -9.49 -2.39 2.36
CA SER A 33 -10.86 -2.76 2.75
C SER A 33 -11.07 -4.27 2.68
N ASP A 34 -11.82 -4.81 3.64
CA ASP A 34 -12.11 -6.24 3.81
C ASP A 34 -10.82 -7.10 3.86
N ILE A 35 -9.82 -6.63 4.60
CA ILE A 35 -8.55 -7.34 4.75
C ILE A 35 -8.61 -8.24 5.98
N THR A 36 -8.42 -9.54 5.77
CA THR A 36 -8.31 -10.53 6.84
C THR A 36 -6.87 -10.62 7.32
N ALA A 37 -6.67 -10.53 8.64
CA ALA A 37 -5.38 -10.68 9.31
C ALA A 37 -5.52 -11.52 10.60
N GLY A 38 -4.39 -11.95 11.17
CA GLY A 38 -4.36 -12.59 12.48
C GLY A 38 -4.83 -11.63 13.59
N TRP A 39 -5.39 -12.17 14.67
CA TRP A 39 -5.95 -11.39 15.76
C TRP A 39 -5.52 -11.88 17.13
N ALA A 40 -5.42 -10.96 18.10
CA ALA A 40 -4.81 -11.22 19.40
C ALA A 40 -5.63 -12.10 20.37
N THR A 41 -6.82 -12.55 19.97
CA THR A 41 -7.71 -13.32 20.87
C THR A 41 -7.36 -14.81 20.96
N SER A 42 -6.62 -15.37 19.99
CA SER A 42 -6.03 -16.72 20.06
C SER A 42 -5.00 -16.93 18.94
N ASP A 43 -4.20 -17.99 19.02
CA ASP A 43 -3.19 -18.35 17.99
C ASP A 43 -3.77 -18.66 16.60
N THR A 44 -5.09 -18.85 16.51
CA THR A 44 -5.80 -19.13 15.26
C THR A 44 -6.85 -18.07 14.93
N ALA A 45 -6.98 -17.04 15.78
CA ALA A 45 -7.99 -16.01 15.58
C ALA A 45 -7.64 -15.14 14.37
N THR A 46 -8.69 -14.72 13.68
CA THR A 46 -8.60 -13.78 12.56
C THR A 46 -9.55 -12.62 12.78
N TYR A 47 -9.24 -11.51 12.13
CA TYR A 47 -10.07 -10.32 12.09
C TYR A 47 -10.08 -9.78 10.67
N THR A 48 -11.27 -9.46 10.16
CA THR A 48 -11.43 -8.79 8.87
C THR A 48 -11.78 -7.34 9.12
N GLY A 49 -10.94 -6.45 8.63
CA GLY A 49 -10.99 -5.03 8.94
C GLY A 49 -10.83 -4.12 7.73
N ASN A 50 -11.00 -2.83 8.01
CA ASN A 50 -10.89 -1.75 7.05
C ASN A 50 -9.95 -0.68 7.63
N GLY A 51 -9.03 -0.18 6.81
CA GLY A 51 -8.22 0.98 7.17
C GLY A 51 -6.99 1.16 6.28
N THR A 52 -6.45 2.37 6.25
CA THR A 52 -5.10 2.59 5.71
C THR A 52 -4.04 1.84 6.52
N SER A 53 -4.30 1.55 7.80
CA SER A 53 -3.50 0.63 8.63
C SER A 53 -3.46 -0.81 8.09
N PHE A 54 -4.43 -1.23 7.28
CA PHE A 54 -4.40 -2.52 6.58
C PHE A 54 -3.74 -2.43 5.20
N ALA A 55 -3.73 -1.24 4.58
CA ALA A 55 -3.01 -0.99 3.33
C ALA A 55 -1.49 -0.88 3.53
N ALA A 56 -1.05 -0.14 4.55
CA ALA A 56 0.37 0.06 4.87
C ALA A 56 1.20 -1.24 5.00
N PRO A 57 0.76 -2.31 5.70
CA PRO A 57 1.54 -3.54 5.81
C PRO A 57 1.72 -4.28 4.48
N HIS A 58 0.83 -4.12 3.49
CA HIS A 58 1.05 -4.66 2.15
C HIS A 58 2.27 -4.01 1.47
N VAL A 59 2.41 -2.67 1.61
CA VAL A 59 3.57 -1.92 1.09
C VAL A 59 4.83 -2.31 1.84
N ALA A 60 4.76 -2.45 3.17
CA ALA A 60 5.89 -2.91 3.99
C ALA A 60 6.36 -4.32 3.59
N GLY A 61 5.44 -5.26 3.39
CA GLY A 61 5.76 -6.61 2.90
C GLY A 61 6.38 -6.59 1.50
N SER A 62 5.88 -5.75 0.60
CA SER A 62 6.48 -5.58 -0.74
C SER A 62 7.89 -4.99 -0.68
N ALA A 63 8.14 -4.06 0.24
CA ALA A 63 9.48 -3.52 0.49
C ALA A 63 10.43 -4.62 1.00
N ALA A 64 9.96 -5.50 1.88
CA ALA A 64 10.74 -6.65 2.37
C ALA A 64 11.09 -7.64 1.25
N VAL A 65 10.14 -7.94 0.36
CA VAL A 65 10.40 -8.77 -0.84
C VAL A 65 11.45 -8.11 -1.74
N TYR A 66 11.32 -6.81 -2.03
CA TYR A 66 12.30 -6.09 -2.84
C TYR A 66 13.70 -6.11 -2.22
N LEU A 67 13.80 -5.90 -0.89
CA LEU A 67 15.06 -5.94 -0.14
C LEU A 67 15.70 -7.34 -0.12
N THR A 68 14.94 -8.41 -0.32
CA THR A 68 15.49 -9.77 -0.43
C THR A 68 16.39 -9.88 -1.66
N ASN A 69 16.02 -9.24 -2.77
CA ASN A 69 16.80 -9.22 -4.00
C ASN A 69 17.78 -8.04 -4.07
N HIS A 70 17.56 -7.00 -3.25
CA HIS A 70 18.35 -5.78 -3.22
C HIS A 70 18.79 -5.40 -1.79
N PRO A 71 19.59 -6.23 -1.10
CA PRO A 71 19.87 -6.06 0.34
C PRO A 71 20.59 -4.76 0.71
N GLY A 72 21.29 -4.13 -0.25
CA GLY A 72 21.96 -2.84 -0.06
C GLY A 72 21.14 -1.62 -0.48
N ALA A 73 19.88 -1.79 -0.90
CA ALA A 73 19.06 -0.68 -1.36
C ALA A 73 18.76 0.31 -0.20
N SER A 74 18.98 1.60 -0.44
CA SER A 74 18.60 2.64 0.51
C SER A 74 17.07 2.76 0.59
N PRO A 75 16.51 3.31 1.69
CA PRO A 75 15.07 3.56 1.80
C PRO A 75 14.50 4.36 0.60
N ALA A 76 15.25 5.34 0.09
CA ALA A 76 14.86 6.10 -1.10
C ALA A 76 14.82 5.25 -2.38
N ALA A 77 15.78 4.32 -2.55
CA ALA A 77 15.78 3.40 -3.68
C ALA A 77 14.61 2.41 -3.62
N VAL A 78 14.31 1.89 -2.43
CA VAL A 78 13.13 1.02 -2.20
C VAL A 78 11.84 1.78 -2.51
N GLY A 79 11.67 2.99 -1.97
CA GLY A 79 10.50 3.82 -2.25
C GLY A 79 10.32 4.11 -3.74
N THR A 80 11.40 4.45 -4.43
CA THR A 80 11.39 4.66 -5.89
C THR A 80 10.98 3.41 -6.65
N ALA A 81 11.54 2.25 -6.31
CA ALA A 81 11.21 1.00 -6.98
C ALA A 81 9.73 0.65 -6.83
N LEU A 82 9.18 0.74 -5.62
CA LEU A 82 7.78 0.42 -5.35
C LEU A 82 6.82 1.38 -6.06
N VAL A 83 7.06 2.70 -6.00
CA VAL A 83 6.19 3.70 -6.64
C VAL A 83 6.27 3.61 -8.17
N ASN A 84 7.45 3.34 -8.73
CA ASN A 84 7.60 3.22 -10.19
C ASN A 84 7.06 1.89 -10.72
N GLY A 85 7.20 0.80 -9.96
CA GLY A 85 6.75 -0.54 -10.34
C GLY A 85 5.26 -0.83 -10.09
N ALA A 86 4.57 0.06 -9.38
CA ALA A 86 3.13 0.01 -9.15
C ALA A 86 2.32 0.02 -10.45
N THR A 87 1.15 -0.61 -10.42
CA THR A 87 0.19 -0.61 -11.52
C THR A 87 -0.42 0.78 -11.68
N ASN A 88 -0.27 1.36 -12.87
CA ASN A 88 -0.68 2.73 -13.15
C ASN A 88 -2.13 2.79 -13.64
N ASN A 89 -2.86 3.83 -13.25
CA ASN A 89 -4.12 4.26 -13.88
C ASN A 89 -5.26 3.24 -13.86
N VAL A 90 -5.27 2.34 -12.87
CA VAL A 90 -6.38 1.38 -12.65
C VAL A 90 -7.38 1.85 -11.61
N LEU A 91 -7.01 2.83 -10.78
CA LEU A 91 -7.82 3.23 -9.65
C LEU A 91 -8.88 4.27 -10.02
N SER A 92 -10.05 4.15 -9.40
CA SER A 92 -11.16 5.10 -9.52
C SER A 92 -11.36 5.89 -8.21
N GLY A 93 -11.89 7.11 -8.32
CA GLY A 93 -12.25 7.93 -7.15
C GLY A 93 -11.06 8.33 -6.25
N ILE A 94 -9.83 8.35 -6.78
CA ILE A 94 -8.60 8.55 -6.00
C ILE A 94 -8.45 9.92 -5.33
N GLY A 95 -9.31 10.89 -5.68
CA GLY A 95 -9.24 12.26 -5.18
C GLY A 95 -8.20 13.12 -5.91
N THR A 96 -8.44 14.42 -5.94
CA THR A 96 -7.61 15.39 -6.66
C THR A 96 -6.17 15.38 -6.16
N GLY A 97 -5.21 15.32 -7.08
CA GLY A 97 -3.78 15.39 -6.78
C GLY A 97 -3.15 14.08 -6.28
N SER A 98 -3.94 13.02 -6.04
CA SER A 98 -3.39 11.70 -5.70
C SER A 98 -2.70 11.03 -6.88
N PRO A 99 -1.64 10.25 -6.65
CA PRO A 99 -1.08 9.40 -7.70
C PRO A 99 -2.00 8.20 -7.97
N ASN A 100 -2.26 7.91 -9.25
CA ASN A 100 -3.00 6.71 -9.63
C ASN A 100 -2.05 5.50 -9.72
N LYS A 101 -1.63 5.02 -8.55
CA LYS A 101 -0.60 4.01 -8.34
C LYS A 101 -1.12 2.93 -7.40
N LEU A 102 -1.42 1.74 -7.91
CA LEU A 102 -1.79 0.57 -7.11
C LEU A 102 -0.56 -0.32 -6.89
N LEU A 103 -0.26 -0.62 -5.62
CA LEU A 103 0.85 -1.51 -5.24
C LEU A 103 0.81 -2.83 -6.02
N ARG A 104 1.98 -3.25 -6.48
CA ARG A 104 2.27 -4.58 -7.03
C ARG A 104 3.65 -5.01 -6.54
N LEU A 105 3.89 -6.31 -6.42
CA LEU A 105 5.24 -6.80 -6.14
C LEU A 105 6.20 -6.38 -7.26
N VAL A 106 7.34 -5.83 -6.85
CA VAL A 106 8.45 -5.45 -7.73
C VAL A 106 9.62 -6.36 -7.35
N PRO A 107 10.04 -7.28 -8.24
CA PRO A 107 11.14 -8.19 -7.97
C PRO A 107 12.50 -7.47 -7.93
#